data_AF-A0A358ME10-F1
#
_entry.id   AF-A0A358ME10-F1
#
_cell.length_a   1.000
_cell.length_b   1.000
_cell.length_c   1.000
_cell.angle_alpha   90.00
_cell.angle_beta   90.00
_cell.angle_gamma   90.00
#
_symmetry.space_group_name_H-M   'P 1'
#
loop_
_entity.id
_entity.type
_entity.pdbx_description
1 polymer ?
#
loop_
_entity_poly.entity_id
_entity_poly.type
_entity_poly.pdbx_seq_one_letter_code
_entity_poly.pdbx_strand_id
1 'polypeptide(L)' 'MSILWLLIIGAAAGFFATRLMRVEANIVTTVIVGMAGALIGGLVLRALLAVMGMAAGFVGAILGALLLVWLWQRYRRG' A
#
# COMPACT_ATOMS: atom_id res chain seq x y z
N MET A 1 2.39 -6.69 -13.46
CA MET A 1 3.62 -6.89 -12.67
C MET A 1 3.39 -6.51 -11.21
N SER A 2 2.58 -7.28 -10.45
CA SER A 2 2.15 -6.82 -9.11
C SER A 2 1.91 -7.93 -8.07
N ILE A 3 1.62 -9.17 -8.49
CA ILE A 3 1.25 -10.25 -7.57
C ILE A 3 2.47 -10.92 -6.92
N LEU A 4 3.56 -11.13 -7.66
CA LEU A 4 4.79 -11.74 -7.13
C LEU A 4 5.42 -10.89 -6.01
N TRP A 5 5.41 -9.56 -6.15
CA TRP A 5 5.97 -8.67 -5.13
C TRP A 5 5.15 -8.62 -3.85
N LEU A 6 3.81 -8.63 -3.95
CA LEU A 6 2.93 -8.72 -2.79
C LEU A 6 3.08 -10.06 -2.06
N LEU A 7 3.29 -11.15 -2.80
CA LEU A 7 3.55 -12.47 -2.22
C LEU A 7 4.88 -12.47 -1.43
N ILE A 8 5.93 -11.85 -1.97
CA ILE A 8 7.25 -11.75 -1.32
C ILE A 8 7.18 -10.88 -0.06
N ILE A 9 6.51 -9.73 -0.12
CA ILE A 9 6.37 -8.82 1.04
C ILE A 9 5.50 -9.44 2.13
N GLY A 10 4.41 -10.13 1.75
CA GLY A 10 3.56 -10.87 2.69
C GLY A 10 4.29 -12.04 3.36
N ALA A 11 5.10 -12.79 2.61
CA ALA A 11 5.93 -13.87 3.15
C ALA A 11 7.02 -13.35 4.11
N ALA A 12 7.68 -12.24 3.77
CA ALA A 12 8.69 -11.60 4.62
C ALA A 12 8.09 -11.05 5.92
N ALA A 13 6.90 -10.45 5.87
CA ALA A 13 6.19 -9.96 7.05
C ALA A 13 5.73 -11.10 7.98
N GLY A 14 5.22 -12.21 7.43
CA GLY A 14 4.84 -13.40 8.20
C GLY A 14 6.03 -14.11 8.86
N PHE A 15 7.19 -14.16 8.19
CA PHE A 15 8.46 -14.65 8.76
C PHE A 15 8.95 -13.74 9.90
N PHE A 16 8.88 -12.42 9.74
CA PHE A 16 9.26 -11.48 10.81
C PHE A 16 8.34 -11.56 12.03
N ALA A 17 7.02 -11.70 11.84
CA ALA A 17 6.07 -11.82 12.94
C ALA A 17 6.30 -13.11 13.76
N THR A 18 6.52 -14.25 13.09
CA THR A 18 6.79 -15.53 13.75
C THR A 18 8.17 -15.55 14.42
N ARG A 19 9.19 -14.91 13.83
CA ARG A 19 10.53 -14.78 14.42
C ARG A 19 10.55 -13.84 15.64
N LEU A 20 9.77 -12.75 15.62
CA LEU A 20 9.73 -11.75 16.70
C LEU A 20 8.96 -12.25 17.92
N MET A 21 7.98 -13.14 17.74
CA MET A 21 7.15 -13.68 18.83
C MET A 21 7.75 -14.89 19.57
N ARG A 22 8.93 -15.42 19.18
CA ARG A 22 9.59 -16.57 19.84
C ARG A 22 8.66 -17.75 20.15
N VAL A 23 7.68 -18.03 19.28
CA VAL A 23 6.77 -19.16 19.49
C VAL A 23 7.37 -20.40 18.83
N GLU A 24 7.76 -21.39 19.65
CA GLU A 24 8.07 -22.75 19.18
C GLU A 24 6.76 -23.45 18.80
N ALA A 25 6.18 -23.06 17.67
CA ALA A 25 4.96 -23.66 17.16
C ALA A 25 5.29 -24.74 16.12
N ASN A 26 4.64 -25.91 16.19
CA ASN A 26 4.74 -26.95 15.16
C ASN A 26 4.56 -26.36 13.74
N ILE A 27 5.15 -27.02 12.74
CA ILE A 27 5.19 -26.56 11.33
C ILE A 27 3.81 -26.08 10.84
N VAL A 28 2.75 -26.83 11.15
CA VAL A 28 1.36 -26.51 10.77
C VAL A 28 0.89 -25.18 11.37
N THR A 29 1.14 -24.94 12.66
CA THR A 29 0.74 -23.71 13.36
C THR A 29 1.48 -22.50 12.81
N THR A 30 2.77 -22.64 12.50
CA THR A 30 3.58 -21.57 11.89
C THR A 30 3.03 -21.18 10.51
N VAL A 31 2.63 -22.16 9.69
CA VAL A 31 2.03 -21.91 8.37
C VAL A 31 0.68 -21.19 8.51
N ILE A 32 -0.19 -21.62 9.42
CA ILE A 32 -1.51 -21.00 9.62
C ILE A 32 -1.37 -19.55 10.10
N VAL A 33 -0.48 -19.29 11.06
CA VAL A 33 -0.21 -17.93 11.56
C VAL A 33 0.37 -17.05 10.44
N GLY A 34 1.27 -17.60 9.61
CA GLY A 34 1.80 -16.91 8.44
C GLY A 34 0.70 -16.55 7.42
N MET A 35 -0.22 -17.47 7.13
CA MET A 35 -1.37 -17.22 6.25
C MET A 35 -2.31 -16.16 6.81
N ALA A 36 -2.66 -16.24 8.10
CA ALA A 36 -3.50 -15.24 8.77
C ALA A 36 -2.84 -13.86 8.76
N GLY A 37 -1.54 -13.79 9.04
CA GLY A 37 -0.74 -12.57 8.97
C GLY A 37 -0.67 -11.97 7.57
N ALA A 38 -0.54 -12.79 6.52
CA ALA A 38 -0.54 -12.33 5.14
C ALA A 38 -1.90 -11.78 4.69
N LEU A 39 -3.01 -12.39 5.13
CA LEU A 39 -4.36 -11.90 4.88
C LEU A 39 -4.60 -10.54 5.53
N ILE A 40 -4.27 -10.41 6.82
CA ILE A 40 -4.45 -9.16 7.57
C ILE A 40 -3.51 -8.07 7.05
N GLY A 41 -2.22 -8.39 6.90
CA GLY A 41 -1.21 -7.45 6.38
C GLY A 41 -1.54 -6.98 4.97
N GLY A 42 -2.00 -7.88 4.10
CA GLY A 42 -2.45 -7.53 2.74
C GLY A 42 -3.67 -6.60 2.72
N LEU A 43 -4.65 -6.84 3.60
CA LEU A 43 -5.83 -5.97 3.75
C LEU A 43 -5.47 -4.59 4.29
N VAL A 44 -4.65 -4.52 5.33
CA VAL A 44 -4.21 -3.25 5.93
C VAL A 44 -3.39 -2.43 4.93
N LEU A 45 -2.44 -3.06 4.23
CA LEU A 45 -1.62 -2.37 3.25
C LEU A 45 -2.46 -1.82 2.09
N ARG A 46 -3.45 -2.58 1.62
CA ARG A 46 -4.40 -2.12 0.59
C ARG A 46 -5.20 -0.91 1.06
N ALA A 47 -5.71 -0.93 2.30
CA ALA A 47 -6.46 0.19 2.85
C ALA A 47 -5.58 1.46 2.95
N LEU A 48 -4.35 1.34 3.43
CA LEU A 48 -3.40 2.45 3.52
C LEU A 48 -3.10 3.04 2.13
N LEU A 49 -2.77 2.19 1.16
CA LEU A 49 -2.48 2.63 -0.21
C LEU A 49 -3.68 3.31 -0.87
N ALA A 50 -4.91 2.83 -0.62
CA ALA A 50 -6.12 3.46 -1.13
C ALA A 50 -6.31 4.88 -0.59
N VAL A 51 -6.13 5.07 0.72
CA VAL A 51 -6.25 6.39 1.36
C VAL A 51 -5.15 7.34 0.86
N MET A 52 -3.90 6.87 0.79
CA MET A 52 -2.80 7.67 0.26
C MET A 52 -3.00 8.04 -1.22
N GLY A 53 -3.49 7.10 -2.03
CA GLY A 53 -3.80 7.34 -3.45
C GLY A 53 -4.92 8.38 -3.62
N MET A 54 -5.93 8.36 -2.76
CA MET A 54 -7.03 9.33 -2.78
C MET A 54 -6.54 10.74 -2.41
N ALA A 55 -5.71 10.84 -1.37
CA ALA A 55 -5.09 12.11 -0.96
C ALA A 55 -4.14 12.65 -2.03
N ALA A 56 -3.31 11.80 -2.63
CA ALA A 56 -2.41 12.18 -3.71
C ALA A 56 -3.19 12.63 -4.96
N GLY A 57 -4.27 11.92 -5.31
CA GLY A 57 -5.16 12.31 -6.40
C GLY A 57 -5.82 13.66 -6.18
N PHE A 58 -6.27 13.95 -4.95
CA PHE A 58 -6.84 15.24 -4.58
C PHE A 58 -5.83 16.39 -4.73
N VAL A 59 -4.61 16.23 -4.20
CA VAL A 59 -3.55 17.23 -4.35
C VAL A 59 -3.17 17.42 -5.82
N GLY A 60 -3.04 16.33 -6.58
CA GLY A 60 -2.77 16.36 -8.00
C GLY A 60 -3.85 17.09 -8.80
N ALA A 61 -5.13 16.91 -8.44
CA ALA A 61 -6.26 17.59 -9.07
C ALA A 61 -6.24 19.10 -8.80
N ILE A 62 -5.94 19.53 -7.56
CA ILE A 62 -5.79 20.95 -7.22
C ILE A 62 -4.65 21.56 -8.04
N LEU A 63 -3.48 20.93 -8.04
CA LEU A 63 -2.32 21.42 -8.79
C LEU A 63 -2.61 21.48 -10.30
N GLY A 64 -3.28 20.47 -10.85
CA GLY A 64 -3.69 20.43 -12.25
C GLY A 64 -4.68 21.56 -12.59
N ALA A 65 -5.68 21.80 -11.74
CA ALA A 65 -6.63 22.88 -11.94
C ALA A 65 -5.96 24.26 -11.89
N LEU A 66 -5.07 24.49 -10.92
CA LEU A 66 -4.29 25.72 -10.83
C LEU A 66 -3.43 25.96 -12.07
N LEU A 67 -2.78 24.91 -12.58
CA LEU A 67 -1.96 24.98 -13.78
C LEU A 67 -2.78 25.32 -15.02
N LEU A 68 -3.96 24.71 -15.17
CA LEU A 68 -4.89 25.00 -16.27
C LEU A 68 -5.41 26.44 -16.22
N VAL A 69 -5.80 26.92 -15.03
CA VAL A 69 -6.25 28.31 -14.83
C VAL A 69 -5.12 29.28 -15.15
N TRP A 70 -3.90 29.00 -14.69
CA TRP A 70 -2.73 29.83 -14.99
C TRP A 70 -2.46 29.89 -16.50
N LEU A 71 -2.50 28.74 -17.19
CA LEU A 71 -2.31 28.67 -18.64
C LEU A 71 -3.36 29.50 -19.37
N TRP A 72 -4.62 29.34 -19.00
CA TRP A 72 -5.75 30.08 -19.58
C TRP A 72 -5.58 31.59 -19.42
N GLN A 73 -5.21 32.05 -18.23
CA GLN A 73 -4.96 33.47 -17.97
C GLN A 73 -3.76 33.98 -18.77
N ARG A 74 -2.71 33.17 -18.92
CA ARG A 74 -1.49 33.54 -19.65
C ARG A 74 -1.72 33.71 -21.15
N TYR A 75 -2.55 32.84 -21.75
CA TYR A 75 -2.88 32.89 -23.18
C TYR A 75 -3.98 33.90 -23.52
N ARG A 76 -4.93 34.17 -22.61
CA ARG A 76 -5.96 35.21 -22.84
C ARG A 76 -5.52 36.65 -22.56
N ARG A 77 -4.46 36.85 -21.76
CA ARG A 77 -3.87 38.19 -21.54
C ARG A 77 -2.75 38.53 -22.52
N GLY A 78 -2.34 37.57 -23.36
CA GLY A 78 -1.36 37.77 -24.43
C GLY A 78 -2.03 38.21 -25.72
#